data_AF-A0A896YU53-F1
#
_entry.id   AF-A0A896YU53-F1
#
_cell.length_a   1.000
_cell.length_b   1.000
_cell.length_c   1.000
_cell.angle_alpha   90.00
_cell.angle_beta   90.00
_cell.angle_gamma   90.00
#
_symmetry.space_group_name_H-M   'P 1'
#
loop_
_entity.id
_entity.type
_entity.pdbx_description
1 polymer ?
#
loop_
_entity_poly.entity_id
_entity_poly.type
_entity_poly.pdbx_seq_one_letter_code
_entity_poly.pdbx_strand_id
1 'polypeptide(L)'
;MHVVICLYLKNNPNYNLFYTDTDSIFIDKPLSKDLITDDLGFMKLEYVLKDAIFLGPKVYAGITDYGQLISKIKGFTDKSLVGLSDLEQLLTKGSFKSLQHTKWFRNITQGSI
;
A
#
# COMPACT_ATOMS: atom_id res chain seq x y z
N MET A 1 -11.62 24.24 -1.66
CA MET A 1 -11.69 23.19 -2.69
C MET A 1 -10.60 23.47 -3.72
N HIS A 2 -9.54 22.67 -3.74
CA HIS A 2 -8.86 22.15 -4.94
C HIS A 2 -7.89 21.07 -4.48
N VAL A 3 -7.85 19.98 -5.24
CA VAL A 3 -7.21 18.69 -4.93
C VAL A 3 -5.68 18.84 -5.00
N VAL A 4 -5.00 19.14 -3.88
CA VAL A 4 -3.52 19.30 -3.81
C VAL A 4 -2.97 18.92 -2.42
N ILE A 5 -3.27 17.73 -1.91
CA ILE A 5 -2.66 17.27 -0.64
C ILE A 5 -1.62 16.16 -0.86
N CYS A 6 -1.81 15.29 -1.86
CA CYS A 6 -0.82 14.26 -2.16
C CYS A 6 0.44 14.82 -2.84
N LEU A 7 0.32 15.82 -3.75
CA LEU A 7 1.50 16.38 -4.45
C LEU A 7 2.36 17.29 -3.57
N TYR A 8 1.71 18.11 -2.72
CA TYR A 8 2.41 19.01 -1.79
C TYR A 8 3.29 18.23 -0.82
N LEU A 9 2.81 17.08 -0.33
CA LEU A 9 3.56 16.21 0.56
C LEU A 9 4.67 15.42 -0.15
N LYS A 10 4.47 15.05 -1.42
CA LYS A 10 5.47 14.29 -2.20
C LYS A 10 6.81 15.00 -2.37
N ASN A 11 6.79 16.32 -2.51
CA ASN A 11 8.00 17.12 -2.77
C ASN A 11 8.47 17.90 -1.54
N ASN A 12 7.95 17.58 -0.35
CA ASN A 12 8.29 18.29 0.86
C ASN A 12 9.64 17.78 1.43
N PRO A 13 10.68 18.63 1.52
CA PRO A 13 12.01 18.21 1.97
C PRO A 13 12.07 17.80 3.45
N ASN A 14 11.03 18.06 4.24
CA ASN A 14 11.00 17.72 5.66
C ASN A 14 10.71 16.22 5.92
N TYR A 15 10.18 15.52 4.92
CA TYR A 15 9.76 14.12 5.00
C TYR A 15 10.54 13.26 4.00
N ASN A 16 10.94 12.07 4.44
CA ASN A 16 11.45 11.06 3.53
C ASN A 16 10.26 10.25 3.00
N LEU A 17 9.97 10.40 1.71
CA LEU A 17 8.91 9.64 1.05
C LEU A 17 9.41 8.26 0.63
N PHE A 18 8.89 7.22 1.26
CA PHE A 18 9.24 5.83 0.90
C PHE A 18 8.36 5.29 -0.22
N TYR A 19 7.07 5.62 -0.19
CA TYR A 19 6.12 5.11 -1.18
C TYR A 19 4.87 6.00 -1.28
N THR A 20 4.23 5.97 -2.44
CA THR A 20 2.93 6.61 -2.66
C THR A 20 2.12 5.85 -3.71
N ASP A 21 0.81 5.77 -3.49
CA ASP A 21 -0.15 5.27 -4.48
C ASP A 21 -1.40 6.13 -4.46
N THR A 22 -1.69 6.78 -5.58
CA THR A 22 -2.89 7.60 -5.83
C THR A 22 -3.11 8.68 -4.76
N ASP A 23 -3.78 8.33 -3.67
CA ASP A 23 -4.21 9.15 -2.53
C ASP A 23 -3.51 8.78 -1.20
N SER A 24 -2.57 7.83 -1.22
CA SER A 24 -1.82 7.38 -0.04
C SER A 24 -0.33 7.73 -0.13
N ILE A 25 0.28 7.97 1.05
CA ILE A 25 1.71 8.23 1.23
C ILE A 25 2.25 7.44 2.41
N PHE A 26 3.51 7.03 2.33
CA PHE A 26 4.26 6.39 3.41
C PHE A 26 5.54 7.18 3.65
N ILE A 27 5.68 7.72 4.86
CA ILE A 27 6.73 8.66 5.24
C ILE A 27 7.34 8.27 6.58
N ASP A 28 8.54 8.78 6.86
CA ASP A 28 9.33 8.48 8.07
C ASP A 28 8.87 9.18 9.34
N LYS A 29 8.04 10.22 9.23
CA LYS A 29 7.62 11.07 10.35
C LYS A 29 6.10 11.26 10.35
N PRO A 30 5.49 11.47 11.52
CA PRO A 30 4.08 11.80 11.61
C PRO A 30 3.79 13.13 10.90
N LEU A 31 2.65 13.19 10.21
CA LEU A 31 2.15 14.41 9.60
C LEU A 31 1.58 15.35 10.68
N SER A 32 1.60 16.67 10.44
CA SER A 32 0.95 17.63 11.36
C SER A 32 -0.52 17.27 11.56
N LYS A 33 -1.00 17.39 12.81
CA LYS A 33 -2.39 17.09 13.18
C LYS A 33 -3.41 17.91 12.38
N ASP A 34 -3.04 19.12 11.96
CA ASP A 34 -3.92 19.99 11.16
C ASP A 34 -4.23 19.43 9.77
N LEU A 35 -3.44 18.46 9.31
CA LEU A 35 -3.62 17.78 8.03
C LEU A 35 -4.27 16.40 8.18
N ILE A 36 -4.47 15.93 9.42
CA ILE A 36 -5.06 14.63 9.73
C ILE A 36 -6.41 14.83 10.42
N THR A 37 -7.50 14.73 9.66
CA THR A 37 -8.87 14.81 10.17
C THR A 37 -9.79 13.87 9.40
N ASP A 38 -10.98 13.59 9.95
CA ASP A 38 -12.03 12.82 9.26
C ASP A 38 -12.83 13.67 8.26
N ASP A 39 -12.50 14.96 8.12
CA ASP A 39 -13.19 15.86 7.21
C ASP A 39 -12.79 15.63 5.75
N LEU A 40 -13.72 15.92 4.84
CA LEU A 40 -13.50 15.73 3.42
C LEU A 40 -12.33 16.59 2.91
N GLY A 41 -11.37 15.92 2.29
CA GLY A 41 -10.21 16.55 1.67
C GLY A 41 -8.94 16.50 2.53
N PHE A 42 -9.01 16.06 3.79
CA PHE A 42 -7.85 15.85 4.65
C PHE A 42 -7.29 14.43 4.53
N MET A 43 -6.11 14.21 5.11
CA MET A 43 -5.52 12.86 5.19
C MET A 43 -6.08 12.12 6.38
N LYS A 44 -6.22 10.80 6.26
CA LYS A 44 -6.53 9.92 7.38
C LYS A 44 -5.31 9.09 7.75
N LEU A 45 -5.04 8.95 9.04
CA LEU A 45 -4.00 8.03 9.52
C LEU A 45 -4.54 6.60 9.44
N GLU A 46 -4.03 5.82 8.49
CA GLU A 46 -4.46 4.43 8.28
C GLU A 46 -3.62 3.44 9.08
N TYR A 47 -2.29 3.54 9.01
CA TYR A 47 -1.37 2.59 9.65
C TYR A 47 -0.13 3.30 10.19
N VAL A 48 0.38 2.81 11.32
CA VAL A 48 1.74 3.07 11.78
C VAL A 48 2.52 1.76 11.61
N LEU A 49 3.48 1.75 10.69
CA LEU A 49 4.27 0.56 10.37
C LEU A 49 5.60 0.61 11.10
N LYS A 50 5.93 -0.47 11.79
CA LYS A 50 7.25 -0.68 12.38
C LYS A 50 8.28 -1.03 11.31
N ASP A 51 7.91 -1.95 10.42
CA ASP A 51 8.72 -2.43 9.31
C ASP A 51 7.87 -2.49 8.04
N ALA A 52 8.45 -2.16 6.89
CA ALA A 52 7.76 -2.21 5.61
C ALA A 52 8.73 -2.44 4.44
N ILE A 53 8.26 -3.17 3.43
CA ILE A 53 8.98 -3.42 2.17
C ILE A 53 8.08 -3.03 1.01
N PHE A 54 8.61 -2.19 0.12
CA PHE A 54 7.95 -1.73 -1.09
C PHE A 54 8.72 -2.26 -2.30
N LEU A 55 8.17 -3.28 -2.98
CA LEU A 55 8.83 -3.87 -4.15
C LEU A 55 8.51 -3.11 -5.45
N GLY A 56 7.36 -2.44 -5.49
CA GLY A 56 6.95 -1.68 -6.66
C GLY A 56 5.51 -1.20 -6.60
N PRO A 57 4.98 -0.70 -7.73
CA PRO A 57 3.64 -0.13 -7.80
C PRO A 57 2.57 -1.13 -7.35
N LYS A 58 1.89 -0.81 -6.25
CA LYS A 58 0.82 -1.61 -5.62
C LYS A 58 1.28 -2.98 -5.13
N VAL A 59 2.57 -3.10 -4.80
CA VAL A 59 3.18 -4.32 -4.25
C VAL A 59 4.03 -3.95 -3.03
N TYR A 60 3.45 -4.10 -1.85
CA TYR A 60 4.11 -3.82 -0.57
C TYR A 60 3.52 -4.64 0.57
N ALA A 61 4.33 -4.82 1.62
CA ALA A 61 3.89 -5.41 2.88
C ALA A 61 4.58 -4.70 4.06
N GLY A 62 3.94 -4.72 5.23
CA GLY A 62 4.47 -4.13 6.44
C GLY A 62 3.86 -4.73 7.70
N ILE A 63 4.53 -4.54 8.82
CA ILE A 63 4.06 -4.98 10.14
C ILE A 63 3.75 -3.73 10.95
N THR A 64 2.56 -3.67 11.54
CA THR A 64 2.19 -2.55 12.43
C THR A 64 2.94 -2.62 13.76
N ASP A 65 2.95 -1.52 14.50
CA ASP A 65 3.37 -1.48 15.90
C ASP A 65 2.70 -2.54 16.79
N TYR A 66 1.45 -2.91 16.49
CA TYR A 66 0.72 -3.99 17.16
C TYR A 66 1.03 -5.41 16.65
N GLY A 67 1.95 -5.56 15.69
CA GLY A 67 2.34 -6.85 15.13
C GLY A 67 1.41 -7.39 14.03
N GLN A 68 0.47 -6.58 13.54
CA GLN A 68 -0.43 -6.98 12.46
C GLN A 68 0.26 -6.89 11.09
N LEU A 69 0.17 -7.95 10.30
CA LEU A 69 0.66 -7.95 8.91
C LEU A 69 -0.33 -7.22 7.99
N ILE A 70 0.16 -6.21 7.28
CA ILE A 70 -0.52 -5.54 6.17
C ILE A 70 0.18 -5.97 4.89
N SER A 71 -0.55 -6.64 3.99
CA SER A 71 -0.01 -7.09 2.69
C SER A 71 -0.90 -6.63 1.55
N LYS A 72 -0.29 -6.03 0.52
CA LYS A 72 -0.96 -5.42 -0.63
C LYS A 72 -0.21 -5.81 -1.89
N ILE A 73 -0.71 -6.83 -2.58
CA ILE A 73 -0.10 -7.37 -3.81
C ILE A 73 -1.10 -7.22 -4.96
N LYS A 74 -0.74 -6.41 -5.96
CA LYS A 74 -1.60 -6.16 -7.13
C LYS A 74 -1.94 -7.46 -7.84
N GLY A 75 -3.23 -7.70 -8.06
CA GLY A 75 -3.72 -8.87 -8.79
C GLY A 75 -3.77 -10.16 -7.99
N PHE A 76 -3.52 -10.10 -6.68
CA PHE A 76 -3.59 -11.25 -5.77
C PHE A 76 -4.46 -10.89 -4.56
N THR A 77 -5.56 -11.63 -4.38
CA THR A 77 -6.58 -11.30 -3.38
C THR A 77 -6.26 -11.88 -2.01
N ASP A 78 -5.58 -13.03 -1.96
CA ASP A 78 -5.32 -13.75 -0.71
C ASP A 78 -4.07 -13.22 0.01
N LYS A 79 -4.27 -12.17 0.79
CA LYS A 79 -3.19 -11.45 1.48
C LYS A 79 -2.50 -12.27 2.57
N SER A 80 -3.11 -13.37 3.03
CA SER A 80 -2.57 -14.20 4.11
C SER A 80 -1.36 -15.03 3.68
N LEU A 81 -1.18 -15.24 2.38
CA LEU A 81 -0.17 -16.12 1.81
C LEU A 81 1.18 -15.44 1.51
N VAL A 82 1.24 -14.10 1.68
CA VAL A 82 2.44 -13.31 1.38
C VAL A 82 2.80 -12.47 2.60
N GLY A 83 3.79 -12.96 3.33
CA GLY A 83 4.37 -12.30 4.50
C GLY A 83 5.43 -11.26 4.13
N LEU A 84 5.88 -10.51 5.14
CA LEU A 84 6.98 -9.56 4.99
C LEU A 84 8.29 -10.26 4.57
N SER A 85 8.58 -11.42 5.15
CA SER A 85 9.77 -12.24 4.83
C SER A 85 9.78 -12.71 3.38
N ASP A 86 8.61 -12.97 2.79
CA ASP A 86 8.51 -13.32 1.37
C ASP A 86 8.95 -12.14 0.49
N LEU A 87 8.53 -10.92 0.84
CA LEU A 87 8.94 -9.72 0.11
C LEU A 87 10.43 -9.42 0.30
N GLU A 88 10.98 -9.70 1.47
CA GLU A 88 12.41 -9.56 1.75
C GLU A 88 13.25 -10.46 0.86
N GLN A 89 12.85 -11.73 0.69
CA GLN A 89 13.51 -12.64 -0.24
C GLN A 89 13.47 -12.10 -1.69
N LEU A 90 12.35 -11.49 -2.07
CA LEU A 90 12.14 -10.90 -3.40
C LEU A 90 13.01 -9.67 -3.70
N LEU A 91 13.66 -9.07 -2.70
CA LEU A 91 14.67 -8.03 -2.93
C LEU A 91 15.95 -8.60 -3.57
N THR A 92 16.17 -9.91 -3.45
CA THR A 92 17.36 -10.57 -4.01
C THR A 92 17.16 -10.83 -5.50
N LYS A 93 18.11 -10.38 -6.33
CA LYS A 93 18.05 -10.57 -7.79
C LYS A 93 17.94 -12.04 -8.16
N GLY A 94 16.95 -12.39 -8.99
CA GLY A 94 16.72 -13.76 -9.48
C GLY A 94 15.80 -14.61 -8.58
N SER A 95 15.40 -14.10 -7.42
CA SER A 95 14.34 -14.70 -6.61
C SER A 95 12.97 -14.48 -7.27
N PHE A 96 12.10 -15.48 -7.14
CA PHE A 96 10.70 -15.37 -7.55
C PHE A 96 9.85 -16.26 -6.66
N LYS A 97 8.62 -15.84 -6.41
CA LYS A 97 7.60 -16.64 -5.71
C LYS A 97 6.45 -16.87 -6.66
N SER A 98 6.18 -18.13 -6.99
CA SER A 98 5.03 -18.50 -7.82
C SER A 98 3.78 -18.55 -6.96
N LEU A 99 2.82 -17.68 -7.23
CA LEU A 99 1.55 -17.61 -6.54
C LEU A 99 0.44 -18.14 -7.45
N GLN A 100 -0.33 -19.12 -6.96
CA GLN A 100 -1.50 -19.64 -7.65
C GLN A 100 -2.73 -18.88 -7.19
N HIS A 101 -3.52 -18.35 -8.12
CA HIS A 101 -4.76 -17.63 -7.81
C HIS A 101 -5.87 -17.97 -8.79
N THR A 102 -7.00 -18.42 -8.26
CA THR A 102 -8.22 -18.66 -9.04
C THR A 102 -8.91 -17.34 -9.32
N LYS A 103 -8.92 -16.91 -10.59
CA LYS A 103 -9.71 -15.77 -11.04
C LYS A 103 -11.10 -16.21 -11.46
N TRP A 104 -12.11 -15.52 -10.95
CA TRP A 104 -13.48 -15.66 -11.41
C TRP A 104 -13.70 -14.79 -12.64
N PHE A 105 -14.16 -15.40 -13.72
CA PHE A 105 -14.52 -14.69 -14.94
C PHE A 105 -16.04 -14.69 -15.08
N ARG A 106 -16.61 -13.51 -15.36
CA ARG A 106 -18.03 -13.41 -15.69
C ARG A 106 -18.20 -13.80 -17.16
N ASN A 107 -19.01 -14.80 -17.44
CA ASN A 107 -19.34 -15.16 -18.80
C ASN A 107 -20.32 -14.10 -19.37
N ILE A 108 -19.80 -13.21 -20.21
CA ILE A 108 -20.56 -12.11 -20.81
C ILE A 108 -21.72 -12.65 -21.66
N THR A 109 -21.55 -13.83 -22.26
CA THR A 109 -22.54 -14.47 -23.14
C THR A 109 -23.76 -15.01 -22.38
N GLN A 110 -23.66 -15.18 -21.05
CA GLN A 110 -24.75 -15.70 -20.21
C GLN A 110 -25.45 -14.61 -19.39
N GLY A 111 -25.15 -13.33 -19.65
CA GLY A 111 -25.83 -12.22 -19.00
C GLY A 111 -27.25 -12.05 -19.53
N SER A 112 -28.27 -12.35 -18.72
CA SER A 112 -29.62 -11.83 -18.95
C SER A 112 -29.67 -10.37 -18.53
N ILE A 113 -30.17 -9.50 -19.42
CA ILE A 113 -30.52 -8.11 -19.12
C ILE A 113 -31.74 -8.10 -18.20
#